data_AF-A0A512ILF6-F1
#
_entry.id   AF-A0A512ILF6-F1
#
_cell.length_a   1.000
_cell.length_b   1.000
_cell.length_c   1.000
_cell.angle_alpha   90.00
_cell.angle_beta   90.00
_cell.angle_gamma   90.00
#
_symmetry.space_group_name_H-M   'P 1'
#
loop_
_entity.id
_entity.type
_entity.pdbx_description
1 polymer ?
#
loop_
_entity_poly.entity_id
_entity_poly.type
_entity_poly.pdbx_seq_one_letter_code
_entity_poly.pdbx_strand_id
1 'polypeptide(L)'
;MRFRTVLPLVAVLILPIPARALTMSDPLTAWVNASAMDRMQLATRFGKSFIALNESFTSGYFLKCIDDISTYGGAKDARIEDAMRECVASQQRLKGSPADDD
;
A
#
# COMPACT_ATOMS: atom_id res chain seq x y z
N MET A 1 53.32 -38.97 -6.93
CA MET A 1 51.89 -39.16 -6.63
C MET A 1 51.15 -37.87 -6.97
N ARG A 2 50.22 -37.89 -7.94
CA ARG A 2 49.46 -36.71 -8.39
C ARG A 2 48.17 -36.59 -7.58
N PHE A 3 48.10 -35.64 -6.66
CA PHE A 3 46.85 -35.29 -5.98
C PHE A 3 46.01 -34.41 -6.91
N ARG A 4 44.92 -34.97 -7.46
CA ARG A 4 43.87 -34.24 -8.18
C ARG A 4 42.98 -33.56 -7.15
N THR A 5 43.16 -32.25 -6.97
CA THR A 5 42.19 -31.39 -6.29
C THR A 5 40.98 -31.16 -7.20
N VAL A 6 39.83 -31.72 -6.83
CA VAL A 6 38.53 -31.40 -7.43
C VAL A 6 37.85 -30.42 -6.49
N LEU A 7 37.79 -29.15 -6.88
CA LEU A 7 37.08 -28.09 -6.16
C LEU A 7 35.60 -28.15 -6.58
N PRO A 8 34.63 -28.39 -5.68
CA PRO A 8 33.23 -28.40 -6.07
C PRO A 8 32.78 -26.95 -6.25
N LEU A 9 32.43 -26.59 -7.48
CA LEU A 9 31.82 -25.32 -7.84
C LEU A 9 30.38 -25.30 -7.31
N VAL A 10 30.16 -24.81 -6.10
CA VAL A 10 28.81 -24.58 -5.56
C VAL A 10 28.30 -23.26 -6.15
N ALA A 11 27.64 -23.35 -7.31
CA ALA A 11 26.86 -22.24 -7.86
C ALA A 11 25.58 -22.08 -7.04
N VAL A 12 25.58 -21.15 -6.08
CA VAL A 12 24.38 -20.72 -5.36
C VAL A 12 23.47 -20.00 -6.36
N LEU A 13 22.41 -20.67 -6.80
CA LEU A 13 21.32 -20.08 -7.57
C LEU A 13 20.54 -19.12 -6.64
N ILE A 14 20.85 -17.83 -6.72
CA ILE A 14 20.05 -16.77 -6.09
C ILE A 14 18.77 -16.65 -6.92
N LEU A 15 17.73 -17.41 -6.56
CA LEU A 15 16.39 -17.18 -7.09
C LEU A 15 15.85 -15.87 -6.48
N PRO A 16 15.29 -14.94 -7.28
CA PRO A 16 14.66 -13.74 -6.73
C PRO A 16 13.43 -14.18 -5.94
N ILE A 17 13.46 -13.95 -4.63
CA ILE A 17 12.26 -14.11 -3.80
C ILE A 17 11.26 -13.07 -4.32
N PRO A 18 10.05 -13.47 -4.74
CA PRO A 18 9.06 -12.51 -5.20
C PRO A 18 8.78 -11.53 -4.07
N ALA A 19 8.99 -10.25 -4.33
CA ALA A 19 8.59 -9.19 -3.41
C ALA A 19 7.09 -9.37 -3.15
N ARG A 20 6.73 -9.58 -1.87
CA ARG A 20 5.32 -9.73 -1.48
C ARG A 20 4.61 -8.41 -1.75
N ALA A 21 3.61 -8.44 -2.62
CA ALA A 21 2.80 -7.27 -2.91
C ALA A 21 2.08 -6.78 -1.64
N LEU A 22 1.96 -5.47 -1.49
CA LEU A 22 1.27 -4.84 -0.38
C LEU A 22 -0.23 -5.19 -0.40
N THR A 23 -0.80 -5.47 0.77
CA THR A 23 -2.19 -5.89 0.94
C THR A 23 -2.90 -5.06 2.01
N MET A 24 -4.24 -5.08 2.03
CA MET A 24 -5.04 -4.38 3.05
C MET A 24 -4.76 -4.86 4.47
N SER A 25 -4.30 -6.10 4.57
CA SER A 25 -4.05 -6.76 5.84
C SER A 25 -2.76 -6.31 6.51
N ASP A 26 -1.86 -5.71 5.75
CA ASP A 26 -0.57 -5.25 6.22
C ASP A 26 -0.72 -3.99 7.09
N PRO A 27 0.18 -3.78 8.06
CA PRO A 27 0.20 -2.57 8.86
C PRO A 27 0.60 -1.35 8.02
N LEU A 28 0.26 -0.14 8.47
CA LEU A 28 0.65 1.10 7.81
C LEU A 28 2.18 1.30 7.79
N THR A 29 2.93 0.69 8.70
CA THR A 29 4.40 0.62 8.58
C THR A 29 4.85 -0.08 7.31
N ALA A 30 4.13 -1.10 6.83
CA ALA A 30 4.43 -1.72 5.54
C ALA A 30 4.13 -0.77 4.38
N TRP A 31 3.08 0.04 4.46
CA TRP A 31 2.78 1.09 3.47
C TRP A 31 3.92 2.10 3.34
N VAL A 32 4.41 2.61 4.47
CA VAL A 32 5.52 3.59 4.51
C VAL A 32 6.79 3.03 3.87
N ASN A 33 7.10 1.75 4.14
CA ASN A 33 8.29 1.08 3.63
C ASN A 33 8.14 0.51 2.21
N ALA A 34 6.91 0.42 1.69
CA ALA A 34 6.64 -0.14 0.38
C ALA A 34 7.15 0.76 -0.75
N SER A 35 7.43 0.16 -1.90
CA SER A 35 7.78 0.95 -3.09
C SER A 35 6.61 1.84 -3.54
N ALA A 36 6.91 2.91 -4.26
CA ALA A 36 5.86 3.75 -4.85
C ALA A 36 4.94 2.95 -5.78
N MET A 37 5.49 1.94 -6.47
CA MET A 37 4.72 1.06 -7.36
C MET A 37 3.73 0.20 -6.58
N ASP A 38 4.14 -0.41 -5.46
CA ASP A 38 3.25 -1.26 -4.65
C ASP A 38 2.10 -0.44 -4.04
N ARG A 39 2.41 0.75 -3.52
CA ARG A 39 1.41 1.70 -2.99
C ARG A 39 0.40 2.09 -4.09
N MET A 40 0.89 2.43 -5.28
CA MET A 40 0.05 2.75 -6.43
C MET A 40 -0.82 1.59 -6.88
N GLN A 41 -0.28 0.37 -6.91
CA GLN A 41 -1.06 -0.82 -7.28
C GLN A 41 -2.18 -1.09 -6.29
N LEU A 42 -1.91 -0.98 -4.99
CA LEU A 42 -2.91 -1.18 -3.96
C LEU A 42 -3.97 -0.07 -3.99
N ALA A 43 -3.56 1.20 -4.07
CA ALA A 43 -4.48 2.33 -4.21
C ALA A 43 -5.35 2.24 -5.47
N THR A 44 -4.80 1.73 -6.58
CA THR A 44 -5.55 1.51 -7.82
C THR A 44 -6.62 0.44 -7.66
N ARG A 45 -6.38 -0.60 -6.85
CA ARG A 45 -7.41 -1.60 -6.53
C ARG A 45 -8.55 -0.95 -5.75
N PHE A 46 -8.26 -0.12 -4.77
CA PHE A 46 -9.29 0.63 -4.04
C PHE A 46 -10.07 1.55 -4.98
N GLY A 47 -9.39 2.36 -5.78
CA GLY A 47 -10.05 3.25 -6.74
C GLY A 47 -11.05 2.49 -7.62
N LYS A 48 -10.63 1.36 -8.21
CA LYS A 48 -11.52 0.52 -9.01
C LYS A 48 -12.72 -0.02 -8.22
N SER A 49 -12.52 -0.42 -6.96
CA SER A 49 -13.59 -0.97 -6.12
C SER A 49 -14.63 0.08 -5.68
N PHE A 50 -14.23 1.33 -5.51
CA PHE A 50 -15.08 2.36 -4.88
C PHE A 50 -15.55 3.46 -5.84
N ILE A 51 -14.94 3.63 -7.01
CA ILE A 51 -15.28 4.72 -7.95
C ILE A 51 -16.75 4.71 -8.40
N ALA A 52 -17.38 3.53 -8.49
CA ALA A 52 -18.80 3.41 -8.83
C ALA A 52 -19.74 3.96 -7.73
N LEU A 53 -19.26 4.06 -6.48
CA LEU A 53 -20.03 4.59 -5.35
C LEU A 53 -19.88 6.12 -5.24
N ASN A 54 -18.72 6.64 -5.62
CA ASN A 54 -18.43 8.07 -5.68
C ASN A 54 -17.23 8.29 -6.62
N GLU A 55 -17.40 9.13 -7.63
CA GLU A 55 -16.35 9.45 -8.61
C GLU A 55 -15.07 10.05 -7.98
N SER A 56 -15.19 10.61 -6.77
CA SER A 56 -14.05 11.11 -5.99
C SER A 56 -13.12 10.00 -5.50
N PHE A 57 -13.59 8.74 -5.40
CA PHE A 57 -12.80 7.59 -4.94
C PHE A 57 -11.85 7.08 -6.03
N THR A 58 -10.91 7.93 -6.41
CA THR A 58 -9.86 7.64 -7.38
C THR A 58 -8.66 6.95 -6.74
N SER A 59 -7.80 6.33 -7.55
CA SER A 59 -6.52 5.79 -7.07
C SER A 59 -5.66 6.88 -6.40
N GLY A 60 -5.64 8.09 -6.98
CA GLY A 60 -4.89 9.22 -6.43
C GLY A 60 -5.44 9.67 -5.07
N TYR A 61 -6.76 9.65 -4.91
CA TYR A 61 -7.40 9.93 -3.63
C TYR A 61 -6.94 8.97 -2.53
N PHE A 62 -7.03 7.65 -2.78
CA PHE A 62 -6.61 6.66 -1.79
C PHE A 62 -5.11 6.71 -1.52
N LEU A 63 -4.28 6.94 -2.54
CA LEU A 63 -2.85 7.07 -2.35
C LEU A 63 -2.53 8.22 -1.40
N LYS A 64 -3.08 9.41 -1.65
CA LYS A 64 -2.86 10.59 -0.83
C LYS A 64 -3.41 10.41 0.58
N CYS A 65 -4.65 9.96 0.70
CA CYS A 65 -5.29 9.83 2.00
C CYS A 65 -4.59 8.81 2.92
N ILE A 66 -4.16 7.66 2.39
CA ILE A 66 -3.43 6.67 3.19
C ILE A 66 -2.04 7.20 3.56
N ASP A 67 -1.37 7.94 2.67
CA ASP A 67 -0.10 8.60 2.98
C ASP A 67 -0.27 9.60 4.14
N ASP A 68 -1.27 10.49 4.05
CA ASP A 68 -1.61 11.45 5.09
C ASP A 68 -1.88 10.72 6.43
N ILE A 69 -2.66 9.63 6.42
CA ILE A 69 -2.94 8.83 7.64
C ILE A 69 -1.67 8.19 8.21
N SER A 70 -0.81 7.64 7.35
CA SER A 70 0.41 6.94 7.76
C SER A 70 1.42 7.83 8.49
N THR A 71 1.31 9.15 8.33
CA THR A 71 2.16 10.13 9.01
C THR A 71 1.72 10.45 10.45
N TYR A 72 0.48 10.12 10.84
CA TYR A 72 0.02 10.38 12.20
C TYR A 72 0.74 9.50 13.23
N GLY A 73 1.24 10.12 14.30
CA GLY A 73 2.15 9.53 15.30
C GLY A 73 1.66 8.30 16.08
N GLY A 74 0.44 7.81 15.84
CA GLY A 74 -0.14 6.60 16.43
C GLY A 74 -0.66 5.57 15.42
N ALA A 75 -0.52 5.81 14.11
CA ALA A 75 -1.14 4.97 13.09
C ALA A 75 -0.29 3.76 12.64
N LYS A 76 0.94 3.62 13.14
CA LYS A 76 1.93 2.65 12.63
C LYS A 76 1.47 1.19 12.63
N ASP A 77 0.72 0.80 13.66
CA ASP A 77 0.22 -0.58 13.84
C ASP A 77 -1.20 -0.76 13.28
N ALA A 78 -1.88 0.31 12.87
CA ALA A 78 -3.17 0.21 12.22
C ALA A 78 -3.01 -0.43 10.84
N ARG A 79 -4.03 -1.18 10.40
CA ARG A 79 -3.98 -1.88 9.12
C ARG A 79 -4.31 -0.90 7.99
N ILE A 80 -3.81 -1.19 6.80
CA ILE A 80 -4.14 -0.40 5.60
C ILE A 80 -5.67 -0.41 5.35
N GLU A 81 -6.36 -1.49 5.70
CA GLU A 81 -7.83 -1.55 5.66
C GLU A 81 -8.50 -0.48 6.54
N ASP A 82 -7.98 -0.22 7.73
CA ASP A 82 -8.54 0.78 8.66
C ASP A 82 -8.34 2.20 8.10
N ALA A 83 -7.16 2.47 7.55
CA ALA A 83 -6.89 3.72 6.85
C ALA A 83 -7.81 3.92 5.64
N MET A 84 -8.03 2.88 4.84
CA MET A 84 -8.96 2.93 3.71
C MET A 84 -10.38 3.25 4.17
N ARG A 85 -10.87 2.62 5.24
CA ARG A 85 -12.20 2.95 5.80
C ARG A 85 -12.28 4.40 6.25
N GLU A 86 -11.23 4.91 6.89
CA GLU A 86 -11.18 6.30 7.31
C GLU A 86 -11.18 7.26 6.12
N CYS A 87 -10.47 6.93 5.03
CA CYS A 87 -10.56 7.67 3.77
C CYS A 87 -12.00 7.71 3.25
N VAL A 88 -12.65 6.56 3.13
CA VAL A 88 -14.05 6.49 2.67
C VAL A 88 -14.96 7.34 3.55
N ALA A 89 -14.84 7.23 4.88
CA ALA A 89 -15.61 8.01 5.83
C ALA A 89 -15.33 9.52 5.70
N SER A 90 -14.07 9.90 5.53
CA SER A 90 -13.65 11.30 5.35
C SER A 90 -14.26 11.92 4.09
N GLN A 91 -14.22 11.22 2.95
CA GLN A 91 -14.83 11.72 1.72
C GLN A 91 -16.35 11.83 1.83
N GLN A 92 -16.99 10.91 2.56
CA GLN A 92 -18.43 10.97 2.80
C GLN A 92 -18.81 12.17 3.66
N ARG A 93 -17.99 12.52 4.66
CA ARG A 93 -18.18 13.75 5.46
C ARG A 93 -18.01 15.01 4.61
N LEU A 94 -17.00 15.06 3.74
CA LEU A 94 -16.79 16.18 2.81
C LEU A 94 -17.97 16.38 1.84
N LYS A 95 -18.52 15.27 1.31
CA LYS A 95 -19.70 15.32 0.45
C LYS A 95 -20.99 15.70 1.21
N GLY A 96 -21.04 15.42 2.50
CA GLY A 96 -22.18 15.69 3.37
C GLY A 96 -22.18 17.09 3.98
N SER A 97 -21.08 17.85 3.92
CA SER A 97 -21.08 19.27 4.25
C SER A 97 -21.85 20.01 3.16
N PRO A 98 -23.04 20.59 3.44
CA PRO A 98 -23.53 21.65 2.58
C PRO A 98 -22.42 22.71 2.59
N ALA A 99 -21.95 23.11 1.41
CA ALA A 99 -21.27 24.38 1.31
C ALA A 99 -22.27 25.40 1.86
N ASP A 100 -22.04 25.91 3.07
CA ASP A 100 -22.74 27.07 3.57
C ASP A 100 -22.52 28.18 2.52
N ASP A 101 -23.60 28.51 1.82
CA ASP A 101 -23.78 29.73 1.04
C ASP A 101 -23.23 30.94 1.81
N ASP A 102 -22.26 31.64 1.22
CA ASP A 102 -22.12 33.10 1.31
C ASP A 102 -21.65 33.67 -0.04
#